data_AF-A0A744JE29-F1
#
_entry.id   AF-A0A744JE29-F1
#
_cell.length_a   1.000
_cell.length_b   1.000
_cell.length_c   1.000
_cell.angle_alpha   90.00
_cell.angle_beta   90.00
_cell.angle_gamma   90.00
#
_symmetry.space_group_name_H-M   'P 1'
#
loop_
_entity.id
_entity.type
_entity.pdbx_description
1 polymer ?
#
loop_
_entity_poly.entity_id
_entity_poly.type
_entity_poly.pdbx_seq_one_letter_code
_entity_poly.pdbx_strand_id
1 'polypeptide(L)'
;MNYTCNPYWQQRIADTFDCALNAYPRVLALRVDLRLPDTPAATDAAVISRFTDALKSRIDAYFVRQRREGKRVWPTTLRFVWAREFGEIKGKKHYHVVLLLNRDTWCGPGDYKDPDSLAGMIKQAWCSALKVDAQTHAV
;
A
#
# COMPACT_ATOMS: atom_id res chain seq x y z
N MET A 1 -16.56 -6.97 24.69
CA MET A 1 -16.66 -7.81 23.47
C MET A 1 -15.46 -8.72 23.41
N ASN A 2 -15.65 -10.05 23.45
CA ASN A 2 -14.59 -11.00 23.15
C ASN A 2 -14.56 -11.19 21.64
N TYR A 3 -13.61 -10.55 20.97
CA TYR A 3 -13.41 -10.77 19.54
C TYR A 3 -12.70 -12.10 19.34
N THR A 4 -13.33 -13.01 18.60
CA THR A 4 -12.69 -14.26 18.17
C THR A 4 -12.03 -14.01 16.83
N CYS A 5 -10.70 -14.02 16.80
CA CYS A 5 -9.95 -13.94 15.55
C CYS A 5 -10.00 -15.29 14.83
N ASN A 6 -10.13 -15.27 13.51
CA ASN A 6 -10.10 -16.49 12.72
C ASN A 6 -8.66 -17.03 12.62
N PRO A 7 -8.39 -18.28 13.08
CA PRO A 7 -7.03 -18.83 13.10
C PRO A 7 -6.37 -18.92 11.72
N TYR A 8 -7.13 -19.21 10.67
CA TYR A 8 -6.61 -19.25 9.30
C TYR A 8 -6.07 -17.88 8.88
N TRP A 9 -6.83 -16.81 9.10
CA TRP A 9 -6.39 -15.46 8.75
C TRP A 9 -5.22 -14.98 9.62
N GLN A 10 -5.20 -15.34 10.91
CA GLN A 10 -4.06 -15.09 11.78
C GLN A 10 -2.77 -15.73 11.23
N GLN A 11 -2.84 -17.00 10.83
CA GLN A 11 -1.69 -17.70 10.26
C GLN A 11 -1.22 -17.03 8.97
N ARG A 12 -2.14 -16.70 8.05
CA ARG A 12 -1.78 -16.03 6.78
C ARG A 12 -1.13 -14.66 7.00
N ILE A 13 -1.57 -13.92 8.01
CA ILE A 13 -0.93 -12.66 8.41
C ILE A 13 0.47 -12.94 8.95
N ALA A 14 0.62 -13.87 9.89
CA ALA A 14 1.92 -14.26 10.46
C ALA A 14 2.91 -14.68 9.37
N ASP A 15 2.53 -15.60 8.48
CA ASP A 15 3.35 -16.07 7.35
C ASP A 15 3.83 -14.91 6.47
N THR A 16 2.98 -13.92 6.24
CA THR A 16 3.30 -12.74 5.41
C THR A 16 4.35 -11.86 6.10
N PHE A 17 4.25 -11.69 7.41
CA PHE A 17 5.25 -10.98 8.22
C PHE A 17 6.56 -11.74 8.29
N ASP A 18 6.52 -13.04 8.53
CA ASP A 18 7.71 -13.90 8.58
C ASP A 18 8.46 -13.87 7.24
N CYS A 19 7.73 -13.90 6.12
CA CYS A 19 8.34 -13.73 4.79
C CYS A 19 9.05 -12.38 4.61
N ALA A 20 8.56 -11.30 5.23
CA ALA A 20 9.21 -9.99 5.17
C ALA A 20 10.42 -9.90 6.11
N LEU A 21 10.28 -10.42 7.34
CA LEU A 21 11.34 -10.44 8.36
C LEU A 21 12.52 -11.33 7.94
N ASN A 22 12.25 -12.45 7.26
CA ASN A 22 13.29 -13.32 6.71
C ASN A 22 13.98 -12.72 5.47
N ALA A 23 13.30 -11.84 4.73
CA ALA A 23 13.83 -11.26 3.50
C ALA A 23 14.71 -10.02 3.74
N TYR A 24 14.50 -9.27 4.83
CA TYR A 24 15.15 -7.99 5.04
C TYR A 24 15.70 -7.88 6.47
N PRO A 25 16.91 -7.34 6.67
CA PRO A 25 17.47 -7.11 8.01
C PRO A 25 16.63 -6.11 8.82
N ARG A 26 15.97 -5.18 8.13
CA ARG A 26 15.10 -4.16 8.72
C ARG A 26 13.84 -4.04 7.87
N VAL A 27 12.68 -4.27 8.49
CA VAL A 27 11.37 -4.15 7.84
C VAL A 27 10.74 -2.80 8.19
N LEU A 28 10.21 -2.11 7.18
CA LEU A 28 9.26 -1.02 7.37
C LEU A 28 7.86 -1.61 7.25
N ALA A 29 7.10 -1.58 8.34
CA ALA A 29 5.67 -1.89 8.36
C ALA A 29 4.87 -0.58 8.37
N LEU A 30 4.14 -0.30 7.29
CA LEU A 30 3.37 0.93 7.13
C LEU A 30 1.89 0.60 6.99
N ARG A 31 1.07 1.08 7.94
CA ARG A 31 -0.39 1.04 7.83
C ARG A 31 -0.88 2.17 6.94
N VAL A 32 -1.73 1.85 5.98
CA VAL A 32 -2.40 2.77 5.06
C VAL A 32 -3.90 2.53 5.11
N ASP A 33 -4.66 3.60 5.32
CA ASP A 33 -6.12 3.56 5.36
C ASP A 33 -6.67 4.13 4.05
N LEU A 34 -7.15 3.26 3.16
CA LEU A 34 -7.67 3.61 1.84
C LEU A 34 -9.18 3.85 1.93
N ARG A 35 -9.58 5.10 1.76
CA ARG A 35 -10.99 5.53 1.78
C ARG A 35 -11.50 5.78 0.37
N LEU A 36 -12.74 5.36 0.12
CA LEU A 36 -13.44 5.69 -1.12
C LEU A 36 -13.86 7.17 -1.09
N PRO A 37 -13.76 7.88 -2.24
CA PRO A 37 -14.17 9.28 -2.33
C PRO A 37 -15.71 9.41 -2.39
N ASP A 38 -16.18 10.64 -2.22
CA ASP A 38 -17.60 10.99 -2.35
C ASP A 38 -17.98 11.32 -3.81
N THR A 39 -16.99 11.34 -4.70
CA THR A 39 -17.13 11.56 -6.15
C THR A 39 -17.26 10.24 -6.92
N PRO A 40 -17.78 10.25 -8.15
CA PRO A 40 -17.79 9.07 -9.00
C PRO A 40 -16.40 8.45 -9.15
N ALA A 41 -16.27 7.18 -8.76
CA ALA A 41 -15.02 6.43 -8.77
C ALA A 41 -15.28 4.93 -9.01
N ALA A 42 -14.25 4.22 -9.43
CA ALA A 42 -14.29 2.76 -9.56
C ALA A 42 -14.21 2.10 -8.17
N THR A 43 -15.38 1.79 -7.59
CA THR A 43 -15.53 1.28 -6.21
C THR A 43 -15.88 -0.22 -6.13
N ASP A 44 -15.69 -0.95 -7.23
CA ASP A 44 -15.94 -2.39 -7.33
C ASP A 44 -14.96 -3.23 -6.47
N ALA A 45 -15.26 -4.53 -6.33
CA ALA A 45 -14.47 -5.43 -5.49
C ALA A 45 -13.01 -5.58 -5.94
N ALA A 46 -12.70 -5.35 -7.22
CA ALA A 46 -11.34 -5.46 -7.74
C ALA A 46 -10.48 -4.20 -7.50
N VAL A 47 -11.03 -3.15 -6.86
CA VAL A 47 -10.29 -1.91 -6.56
C VAL A 47 -9.02 -2.16 -5.74
N ILE A 48 -9.07 -3.10 -4.79
CA ILE A 48 -7.90 -3.42 -3.96
C ILE A 48 -6.81 -4.13 -4.77
N SER A 49 -7.18 -5.03 -5.69
CA SER A 49 -6.24 -5.67 -6.61
C SER A 49 -5.58 -4.64 -7.51
N ARG A 50 -6.37 -3.75 -8.12
CA ARG A 50 -5.85 -2.64 -8.95
C ARG A 50 -4.89 -1.76 -8.16
N PHE A 51 -5.20 -1.42 -6.91
CA PHE A 51 -4.30 -0.66 -6.05
C PHE A 51 -2.97 -1.39 -5.85
N THR A 52 -3.01 -2.68 -5.50
CA THR A 52 -1.79 -3.46 -5.25
C THR A 52 -0.92 -3.60 -6.50
N ASP A 53 -1.53 -3.80 -7.66
CA ASP A 53 -0.79 -3.91 -8.94
C ASP A 53 -0.22 -2.55 -9.36
N ALA A 54 -1.00 -1.48 -9.19
CA ALA A 54 -0.57 -0.11 -9.46
C ALA A 54 0.59 0.34 -8.55
N LEU A 55 0.62 -0.12 -7.29
CA LEU A 55 1.71 0.17 -6.35
C LEU A 55 2.98 -0.64 -6.68
N LYS A 56 2.84 -1.93 -6.98
CA LYS A 56 3.98 -2.78 -7.43
C LYS A 56 4.64 -2.19 -8.67
N SER A 57 3.84 -1.86 -9.69
CA SER A 57 4.33 -1.26 -10.93
C SER A 57 5.09 0.05 -10.71
N ARG A 58 4.63 0.90 -9.78
CA ARG A 58 5.32 2.14 -9.41
C ARG A 58 6.65 1.89 -8.70
N ILE A 59 6.70 0.93 -7.78
CA ILE A 59 7.94 0.52 -7.10
C ILE A 59 8.95 -0.02 -8.12
N ASP A 60 8.51 -0.85 -9.06
CA ASP A 60 9.39 -1.38 -10.12
C ASP A 60 9.92 -0.26 -11.02
N ALA A 61 9.06 0.67 -11.43
CA ALA A 61 9.45 1.84 -12.22
C ALA A 61 10.43 2.75 -11.47
N TYR A 62 10.22 2.96 -10.16
CA TYR A 62 11.15 3.67 -9.29
C TYR A 62 12.53 3.02 -9.31
N PHE A 63 12.62 1.69 -9.13
CA PHE A 63 13.89 0.99 -9.17
C PHE A 63 14.59 1.04 -10.52
N VAL A 64 13.83 0.92 -11.62
CA VAL A 64 14.37 1.07 -12.98
C VAL A 64 14.98 2.47 -13.15
N ARG A 65 14.30 3.53 -12.68
CA ARG A 65 14.81 4.90 -12.76
C ARG A 65 16.06 5.10 -11.91
N GLN A 66 16.06 4.67 -10.64
CA GLN A 66 17.22 4.79 -9.76
C GLN A 66 18.47 4.11 -10.35
N ARG A 67 18.32 2.92 -10.94
CA ARG A 67 19.42 2.21 -11.62
C ARG A 67 19.94 2.98 -12.84
N ARG A 68 19.05 3.55 -13.65
CA ARG A 68 19.42 4.37 -14.82
C ARG A 68 20.21 5.61 -14.41
N GLU A 69 19.89 6.19 -13.26
CA GLU A 69 20.59 7.35 -12.68
C GLU A 69 21.90 6.98 -11.96
N GLY A 70 22.31 5.69 -11.97
CA GLY A 70 23.50 5.21 -11.29
C GLY A 70 23.40 5.24 -9.76
N LYS A 71 22.20 5.41 -9.21
CA LYS A 71 21.97 5.43 -7.77
C LYS A 71 21.97 4.01 -7.21
N ARG A 72 22.52 3.85 -6.00
CA ARG A 72 22.46 2.57 -5.27
C ARG A 72 21.01 2.22 -4.97
N VAL A 73 20.61 1.00 -5.31
CA VAL A 73 19.27 0.48 -5.04
C VAL A 73 19.34 -0.67 -4.05
N TRP A 74 18.51 -0.60 -3.02
CA TRP A 74 18.17 -1.72 -2.16
C TRP A 74 16.82 -2.28 -2.61
N PRO A 75 16.77 -3.45 -3.26
CA PRO A 75 15.51 -3.99 -3.77
C PRO A 75 14.49 -4.24 -2.66
N THR A 76 13.22 -4.03 -2.99
CA THR A 76 12.05 -4.38 -2.17
C THR A 76 11.08 -5.18 -3.03
N THR A 77 10.71 -6.36 -2.57
CA THR A 77 9.46 -7.01 -2.94
C THR A 77 8.38 -6.58 -1.96
N LEU A 78 7.36 -5.86 -2.46
CA LEU A 78 6.22 -5.44 -1.67
C LEU A 78 5.42 -6.66 -1.19
N ARG A 79 5.34 -6.83 0.12
CA ARG A 79 4.41 -7.75 0.80
C ARG A 79 3.33 -6.93 1.49
N PHE A 80 2.12 -7.45 1.56
CA PHE A 80 1.02 -6.70 2.16
C PHE A 80 -0.05 -7.61 2.72
N VAL A 81 -0.77 -7.11 3.72
CA VAL A 81 -2.02 -7.67 4.21
C VAL A 81 -3.08 -6.58 4.15
N TRP A 82 -4.34 -6.94 3.93
CA TRP A 82 -5.42 -5.98 3.93
C TRP A 82 -6.68 -6.56 4.58
N ALA A 83 -7.47 -5.68 5.18
CA ALA A 83 -8.81 -5.94 5.65
C ALA A 83 -9.76 -4.90 5.02
N ARG A 84 -10.99 -5.33 4.75
CA ARG A 84 -12.05 -4.44 4.27
C ARG A 84 -13.08 -4.30 5.38
N GLU A 85 -13.43 -3.06 5.68
CA GLU A 85 -14.44 -2.71 6.66
C GLU A 85 -15.50 -1.81 6.02
N PHE A 86 -16.66 -1.73 6.67
CA PHE A 86 -17.73 -0.81 6.31
C PHE A 86 -17.89 0.15 7.48
N GLY A 87 -17.66 1.45 7.25
CA GLY A 87 -17.76 2.45 8.31
C GLY A 87 -19.17 2.52 8.89
N GLU A 88 -19.26 2.58 10.22
CA GLU A 88 -20.53 2.46 10.97
C GLU A 88 -21.55 3.56 10.62
N ILE A 89 -21.07 4.78 10.34
CA ILE A 89 -21.93 5.96 10.16
C ILE A 89 -22.51 6.04 8.74
N LYS A 90 -21.64 5.90 7.72
CA LYS A 90 -22.02 6.10 6.31
C LYS A 90 -22.09 4.79 5.49
N GLY A 91 -21.81 3.64 6.10
CA GLY A 91 -21.73 2.34 5.42
C GLY A 91 -20.66 2.27 4.32
N LYS A 92 -19.72 3.23 4.29
CA LYS A 92 -18.72 3.32 3.22
C LYS A 92 -17.63 2.29 3.43
N LYS A 93 -17.27 1.62 2.34
CA LYS A 93 -16.14 0.68 2.34
C LYS A 93 -14.85 1.45 2.53
N HIS A 94 -13.98 0.94 3.40
CA HIS A 94 -12.59 1.36 3.48
C HIS A 94 -11.70 0.13 3.65
N TYR A 95 -10.44 0.26 3.24
CA TYR A 95 -9.46 -0.80 3.34
C TYR A 95 -8.36 -0.38 4.30
N HIS A 96 -8.06 -1.24 5.27
CA HIS A 96 -6.87 -1.14 6.10
C HIS A 96 -5.80 -2.03 5.50
N VAL A 97 -4.71 -1.44 5.04
CA VAL A 97 -3.61 -2.17 4.41
C VAL A 97 -2.37 -2.00 5.27
N VAL A 98 -1.64 -3.08 5.51
CA VAL A 98 -0.27 -3.00 6.03
C VAL A 98 0.67 -3.38 4.90
N LEU A 99 1.57 -2.46 4.56
CA LEU A 99 2.63 -2.66 3.59
C LEU A 99 3.92 -3.03 4.33
N LEU A 100 4.59 -4.09 3.87
CA LEU A 100 5.85 -4.58 4.41
C LEU A 100 6.93 -4.43 3.34
N LEU A 101 7.92 -3.58 3.64
CA LEU A 101 8.93 -3.12 2.70
C LEU A 101 10.32 -3.24 3.36
N ASN A 102 11.38 -3.25 2.54
CA ASN A 102 12.74 -3.13 3.06
C ASN A 102 12.96 -1.70 3.56
N ARG A 103 13.28 -1.53 4.85
CA ARG A 103 13.53 -0.22 5.46
C ARG A 103 14.78 0.47 4.90
N ASP A 104 15.68 -0.29 4.29
CA ASP A 104 16.87 0.26 3.65
C ASP A 104 16.57 0.83 2.25
N THR A 105 15.42 0.46 1.65
CA THR A 105 14.88 1.17 0.48
C THR A 105 14.21 2.48 0.90
N TRP A 106 13.33 2.43 1.90
CA TRP A 106 12.61 3.58 2.43
C TRP A 106 12.69 3.60 3.95
N CYS A 107 13.31 4.63 4.51
CA CYS A 107 13.37 4.81 5.96
C CYS A 107 12.02 5.23 6.58
N GLY A 108 11.09 5.71 5.75
CA GLY A 108 9.73 6.12 6.10
C GLY A 108 8.91 6.47 4.85
N PRO A 109 7.64 6.90 5.02
CA PRO A 109 6.74 7.16 3.90
C PRO A 109 7.13 8.37 3.04
N GLY A 110 7.75 9.40 3.60
CA GLY A 110 8.07 10.64 2.87
C GLY A 110 6.83 11.53 2.68
N ASP A 111 6.81 12.31 1.59
CA ASP A 111 5.83 13.38 1.34
C ASP A 111 4.81 13.00 0.25
N TYR A 112 3.52 13.17 0.50
CA TYR A 112 2.44 12.96 -0.47
C TYR A 112 2.53 13.85 -1.72
N LYS A 113 3.24 14.98 -1.64
CA LYS A 113 3.48 15.91 -2.75
C LYS A 113 4.66 15.48 -3.63
N ASP A 114 5.57 14.67 -3.09
CA ASP A 114 6.68 14.10 -3.85
C ASP A 114 6.20 12.81 -4.53
N PRO A 115 6.07 12.79 -5.87
CA PRO A 115 5.59 11.62 -6.61
C PRO A 115 6.52 10.40 -6.49
N ASP A 116 7.79 10.62 -6.12
CA ASP A 116 8.81 9.58 -5.99
C ASP A 116 8.96 9.05 -4.57
N SER A 117 8.32 9.71 -3.59
CA SER A 117 8.24 9.20 -2.23
C SER A 117 7.29 8.00 -2.15
N LEU A 118 7.44 7.17 -1.11
CA LEU A 118 6.54 6.05 -0.88
C LEU A 118 5.09 6.54 -0.67
N ALA A 119 4.89 7.64 0.04
CA ALA A 119 3.59 8.27 0.26
C ALA A 119 2.95 8.74 -1.06
N GLY A 120 3.75 9.39 -1.92
CA GLY A 120 3.30 9.83 -3.25
C GLY A 120 2.93 8.66 -4.16
N MET A 121 3.75 7.61 -4.17
CA MET A 121 3.45 6.38 -4.93
C MET A 121 2.17 5.70 -4.44
N ILE A 122 1.96 5.60 -3.12
CA ILE A 122 0.73 5.05 -2.52
C ILE A 122 -0.49 5.88 -2.94
N LYS A 123 -0.41 7.22 -2.82
CA LYS A 123 -1.49 8.13 -3.23
C LYS A 123 -1.84 7.94 -4.70
N GLN A 124 -0.85 7.97 -5.58
CA GLN A 124 -1.07 7.81 -7.02
C GLN A 124 -1.62 6.42 -7.37
N ALA A 125 -1.14 5.36 -6.72
CA ALA A 125 -1.67 4.02 -6.90
C ALA A 125 -3.15 3.94 -6.51
N TRP A 126 -3.54 4.60 -5.42
CA TRP A 126 -4.93 4.65 -4.98
C TRP A 126 -5.82 5.44 -5.93
N CYS A 127 -5.40 6.65 -6.32
CA CYS A 127 -6.15 7.45 -7.30
C CYS A 127 -6.30 6.71 -8.64
N SER A 128 -5.23 6.04 -9.10
CA SER A 128 -5.25 5.22 -10.32
C SER A 128 -6.21 4.03 -10.20
N ALA A 129 -6.25 3.34 -9.06
CA ALA A 129 -7.17 2.22 -8.83
C ALA A 129 -8.64 2.66 -8.83
N LEU A 130 -8.90 3.87 -8.34
CA LEU A 130 -10.21 4.52 -8.30
C LEU A 130 -10.61 5.19 -9.62
N LYS A 131 -9.69 5.30 -10.59
CA LYS A 131 -9.89 6.07 -11.84
C LYS A 131 -10.26 7.54 -11.58
N VAL A 132 -9.64 8.14 -10.56
CA VAL A 132 -9.79 9.56 -10.22
C VAL A 132 -8.47 10.29 -10.41
N ASP A 133 -8.54 11.61 -10.59
CA ASP A 133 -7.36 12.43 -10.78
C ASP A 133 -6.56 12.61 -9.47
N ALA A 134 -5.25 12.36 -9.52
CA ALA A 134 -4.38 12.41 -8.35
C ALA A 134 -4.03 13.85 -7.92
N GLN A 135 -4.07 14.82 -8.86
CA GLN A 135 -3.88 16.24 -8.54
C GLN A 135 -5.07 16.79 -7.75
N THR A 136 -6.30 16.42 -8.12
CA THR A 136 -7.54 16.90 -7.48
C THR A 136 -7.72 16.39 -6.04
N HIS A 137 -7.07 15.28 -5.67
CA HIS A 137 -7.16 14.67 -4.33
C HIS A 137 -5.88 14.83 -3.49
N ALA A 138 -5.14 15.93 -3.66
CA ALA A 138 -4.07 16.30 -2.74
C ALA A 138 -4.65 16.80 -1.41
N VAL A 139 -4.36 16.06 -0.33
CA VAL A 139 -4.53 16.53 1.05
C VAL A 139 -3.29 17.32 1.45
#